data_AF-A0A5C7MNN8-F1
#
_entry.id   AF-A0A5C7MNN8-F1
#
_cell.length_a   1.000
_cell.length_b   1.000
_cell.length_c   1.000
_cell.angle_alpha   90.00
_cell.angle_beta   90.00
_cell.angle_gamma   90.00
#
_symmetry.space_group_name_H-M   'P 1'
#
loop_
_entity.id
_entity.type
_entity.pdbx_description
1 polymer ?
#
loop_
_entity_poly.entity_id
_entity_poly.type
_entity_poly.pdbx_seq_one_letter_code
_entity_poly.pdbx_strand_id
1 'polypeptide(L)'
;MRFLPQPLDQLHRHRRASRRSVVFRAPALSARDRRDLRRRGLGPSEAARQAALLHRPPAAVRLDRPCVVGDGVERWSTADRRLWAARAAGRRFVFFTPASGASSRLFAPLDALFRESRRTGTPPHRLAKGDAARFFRALPGLAIARPLAVRLRRRGFSLRRLLRAREWGPVLEELLSPGGLAAEPKGLLPFHCHGTGFRTAFEEHVRDAAATGERGARVHFTVSPRHREAFRRAARRAGRPPVYFSLQNPATDTLSLAASGGWARHSDGSLLFRPGGHGALLENLNALRADAVFIRNIDNVGRGAHRGRARLWRRALAGRLVSLVEAARTLDRGLARGEPTAVTAAARFLESTLGRRPPRGVARRSWLRAELARPWRVCGVVPNRGEPGGGPFWVKGAGGLSRQIVEAAQVGDVPAQRAIFRRARYFNPVDMAVAFRGPDGRPLALRRFVDETAVLVSSKRHEGHPIRVLERPGLWNGAMAGWNTVFVEMPVGLFHPVKTITDLLRPGHRTPSK
;
A
#
# COMPACT_ATOMS: atom_id res chain seq x y z
N MET A 1 12.70 42.02 1.66
CA MET A 1 11.46 41.81 2.45
C MET A 1 10.86 40.45 2.13
N ARG A 2 10.72 39.58 3.15
CA ARG A 2 10.21 38.20 3.00
C ARG A 2 8.68 38.22 3.01
N PHE A 3 8.04 37.92 1.88
CA PHE A 3 6.59 37.67 1.83
C PHE A 3 6.32 36.16 1.94
N LEU A 4 5.73 35.76 3.07
CA LEU A 4 5.06 34.47 3.25
C LEU A 4 3.69 34.53 2.57
N PRO A 5 3.23 33.49 1.84
CA PRO A 5 1.87 33.47 1.32
C PRO A 5 0.89 33.01 2.42
N GLN A 6 -0.14 33.83 2.67
CA GLN A 6 -1.27 33.49 3.53
C GLN A 6 -2.16 32.39 2.90
N PRO A 7 -2.86 31.57 3.70
CA PRO A 7 -3.82 30.58 3.19
C PRO A 7 -5.07 31.24 2.61
N LEU A 8 -5.55 30.70 1.47
CA LEU A 8 -6.84 31.01 0.87
C LEU A 8 -7.97 30.53 1.80
N ASP A 9 -8.47 31.42 2.64
CA ASP A 9 -9.62 31.15 3.49
C ASP A 9 -10.55 32.37 3.50
N GLN A 10 -11.28 32.56 2.40
CA GLN A 10 -12.42 33.48 2.35
C GLN A 10 -13.22 33.26 1.07
N LEU A 11 -14.27 32.43 1.15
CA LEU A 11 -15.46 32.46 0.29
C LEU A 11 -16.50 31.45 0.81
N HIS A 12 -17.04 31.71 2.00
CA HIS A 12 -18.26 31.08 2.48
C HIS A 12 -19.06 32.09 3.33
N ARG A 13 -19.87 32.92 2.67
CA ARG A 13 -20.99 33.61 3.34
C ARG A 13 -22.26 33.44 2.50
N HIS A 14 -23.34 33.21 3.23
CA HIS A 14 -24.76 33.10 2.82
C HIS A 14 -25.29 31.74 2.35
N ARG A 15 -25.75 30.94 3.34
CA ARG A 15 -27.19 30.64 3.54
C ARG A 15 -27.36 29.94 4.90
N ARG A 16 -27.81 30.68 5.91
CA ARG A 16 -28.22 30.12 7.21
C ARG A 16 -29.67 29.63 7.09
N ALA A 17 -29.85 28.33 7.03
CA ALA A 17 -31.08 27.67 7.47
C ALA A 17 -30.76 26.95 8.79
N SER A 18 -31.51 27.31 9.82
CA SER A 18 -31.42 26.77 11.18
C SER A 18 -31.56 25.24 11.20
N ARG A 19 -30.44 24.54 11.40
CA ARG A 19 -30.41 23.19 11.96
C ARG A 19 -29.50 23.25 13.17
N ARG A 20 -30.06 22.97 14.36
CA ARG A 20 -29.29 22.81 15.61
C ARG A 20 -28.17 21.80 15.36
N SER A 21 -26.96 22.28 15.12
CA SER A 21 -25.79 21.43 15.00
C SER A 21 -25.44 20.95 16.40
N VAL A 22 -25.84 19.72 16.75
CA VAL A 22 -25.29 19.04 17.93
C VAL A 22 -23.77 19.00 17.73
N VAL A 23 -23.05 19.78 18.54
CA VAL A 23 -21.60 19.83 18.56
C VAL A 23 -21.13 18.47 19.06
N PHE A 24 -20.45 17.72 18.20
CA PHE A 24 -19.89 16.44 18.62
C PHE A 24 -18.82 16.69 19.68
N ARG A 25 -19.01 16.12 20.87
CA ARG A 25 -18.02 16.15 21.94
C ARG A 25 -17.28 14.82 21.93
N ALA A 26 -15.96 14.85 21.74
CA ALA A 26 -15.15 13.65 21.76
C ALA A 26 -15.29 12.92 23.12
N PRO A 27 -15.24 11.59 23.15
CA PRO A 27 -15.35 10.86 24.41
C PRO A 27 -14.22 11.25 25.37
N ALA A 28 -14.55 11.37 26.66
CA ALA A 28 -13.60 11.81 27.67
C ALA A 28 -12.38 10.87 27.77
N LEU A 29 -11.20 11.45 28.00
CA LEU A 29 -9.94 10.74 28.19
C LEU A 29 -9.52 10.81 29.66
N SER A 30 -9.35 9.64 30.29
CA SER A 30 -8.81 9.52 31.65
C SER A 30 -7.32 9.89 31.71
N ALA A 31 -6.76 10.00 32.93
CA ALA A 31 -5.33 10.22 33.10
C ALA A 31 -4.47 9.07 32.52
N ARG A 32 -4.95 7.82 32.62
CA ARG A 32 -4.31 6.64 32.00
C ARG A 32 -4.31 6.76 30.49
N ASP A 33 -5.45 7.12 29.90
CA ASP A 33 -5.62 7.28 28.45
C ASP A 33 -4.65 8.35 27.89
N ARG A 34 -4.52 9.49 28.59
CA ARG A 34 -3.58 10.55 28.19
C ARG A 34 -2.11 10.09 28.25
N ARG A 35 -1.75 9.23 29.22
CA ARG A 35 -0.41 8.62 29.28
C ARG A 35 -0.20 7.64 28.13
N ASP A 36 -1.19 6.81 27.81
CA ASP A 36 -1.13 5.86 26.68
C ASP A 36 -0.95 6.58 25.34
N LEU A 37 -1.72 7.66 25.10
CA LEU A 37 -1.58 8.50 23.91
C LEU A 37 -0.17 9.10 23.82
N ARG A 38 0.33 9.72 24.90
CA ARG A 38 1.67 10.32 24.93
C ARG A 38 2.78 9.31 24.64
N ARG A 39 2.72 8.10 25.21
CA ARG A 39 3.68 7.02 24.95
C ARG A 39 3.74 6.63 23.47
N ARG A 40 2.63 6.79 22.75
CA ARG A 40 2.55 6.52 21.30
C ARG A 40 2.86 7.74 20.43
N GLY A 41 3.11 8.92 21.03
CA GLY A 41 3.31 10.17 20.29
C GLY A 41 2.00 10.80 19.77
N LEU A 42 0.86 10.45 20.37
CA LEU A 42 -0.46 11.02 20.06
C LEU A 42 -0.85 12.07 21.10
N GLY A 43 -1.45 13.17 20.63
CA GLY A 43 -2.01 14.21 21.49
C GLY A 43 -3.53 14.09 21.66
N PRO A 44 -4.13 14.71 22.70
CA PRO A 44 -5.58 14.73 22.87
C PRO A 44 -6.34 15.35 21.70
N SER A 45 -5.75 16.34 21.01
CA SER A 45 -6.32 16.97 19.82
C SER A 45 -6.44 16.00 18.65
N GLU A 46 -5.44 15.15 18.42
CA GLU A 46 -5.49 14.11 17.40
C GLU A 46 -6.52 13.04 17.75
N ALA A 47 -6.65 12.65 19.03
CA ALA A 47 -7.71 11.75 19.47
C ALA A 47 -9.10 12.36 19.19
N ALA A 48 -9.31 13.63 19.54
CA ALA A 48 -10.56 14.33 19.27
C ALA A 48 -10.87 14.41 17.76
N ARG A 49 -9.85 14.67 16.92
CA ARG A 49 -9.98 14.66 15.46
C ARG A 49 -10.41 13.28 14.95
N GLN A 50 -9.77 12.21 15.40
CA GLN A 50 -10.12 10.85 15.01
C GLN A 50 -11.54 10.47 15.47
N ALA A 51 -11.95 10.87 16.67
CA ALA A 51 -13.32 10.67 17.15
C ALA A 51 -14.34 11.39 16.26
N ALA A 52 -14.06 12.62 15.84
CA ALA A 52 -14.94 13.36 14.95
C ALA A 52 -15.09 12.67 13.58
N LEU A 53 -13.98 12.20 13.00
CA LEU A 53 -13.99 11.44 11.73
C LEU A 53 -14.69 10.09 11.86
N LEU A 54 -14.52 9.41 13.00
CA LEU A 54 -15.23 8.16 13.28
C LEU A 54 -16.72 8.40 13.44
N HIS A 55 -17.14 9.46 14.14
CA HIS A 55 -18.54 9.74 14.37
C HIS A 55 -19.24 10.22 13.10
N ARG A 56 -18.64 11.20 12.41
CA ARG A 56 -19.11 11.77 11.14
C ARG A 56 -18.02 11.60 10.06
N PRO A 57 -17.99 10.45 9.38
CA PRO A 57 -17.02 10.24 8.30
C PRO A 57 -17.23 11.26 7.18
N PRO A 58 -16.16 11.71 6.51
CA PRO A 58 -16.26 12.59 5.36
C PRO A 58 -17.12 12.03 4.25
N ALA A 59 -17.60 12.91 3.37
CA ALA A 59 -18.40 12.51 2.23
C ALA A 59 -17.63 11.54 1.32
N ALA A 60 -18.37 10.62 0.71
CA ALA A 60 -17.81 9.69 -0.27
C ALA A 60 -17.17 10.44 -1.44
N VAL A 61 -16.12 9.83 -2.00
CA VAL A 61 -15.41 10.33 -3.18
C VAL A 61 -16.36 10.39 -4.37
N ARG A 62 -16.31 11.51 -5.11
CA ARG A 62 -17.10 11.70 -6.32
C ARG A 62 -16.30 11.32 -7.56
N LEU A 63 -16.57 10.13 -8.09
CA LEU A 63 -16.07 9.65 -9.36
C LEU A 63 -16.71 10.42 -10.53
N ASP A 64 -15.89 10.79 -11.50
CA ASP A 64 -16.32 11.26 -12.81
C ASP A 64 -16.47 10.05 -13.77
N ARG A 65 -15.37 9.33 -13.98
CA ARG A 65 -15.29 8.15 -14.86
C ARG A 65 -14.03 7.31 -14.57
N PRO A 66 -14.00 6.01 -14.92
CA PRO A 66 -12.78 5.21 -14.83
C PRO A 66 -11.70 5.73 -15.78
N CYS A 67 -10.43 5.62 -15.40
CA CYS A 67 -9.35 5.87 -16.36
C CYS A 67 -9.22 4.69 -17.33
N VAL A 68 -9.00 5.00 -18.60
CA VAL A 68 -8.78 4.03 -19.68
C VAL A 68 -7.58 4.44 -20.55
N VAL A 69 -7.13 3.56 -21.44
CA VAL A 69 -6.08 3.93 -22.41
C VAL A 69 -6.60 5.05 -23.31
N GLY A 70 -5.79 6.10 -23.46
CA GLY A 70 -6.18 7.34 -24.15
C GLY A 70 -6.90 8.36 -23.25
N ASP A 71 -7.40 7.94 -22.09
CA ASP A 71 -8.04 8.83 -21.11
C ASP A 71 -7.57 8.49 -19.68
N GLY A 72 -6.40 9.01 -19.34
CA GLY A 72 -5.81 8.90 -18.01
C GLY A 72 -4.86 7.71 -17.79
N VAL A 73 -4.81 6.73 -18.70
CA VAL A 73 -3.81 5.64 -18.71
C VAL A 73 -2.94 5.72 -19.98
N GLU A 74 -1.62 5.76 -19.80
CA GLU A 74 -0.64 5.64 -20.87
C GLU A 74 -0.49 4.16 -21.29
N ARG A 75 -0.33 3.92 -22.60
CA ARG A 75 0.09 2.63 -23.16
C ARG A 75 1.44 2.80 -23.84
N TRP A 76 2.36 1.90 -23.55
CA TRP A 76 3.74 1.98 -24.05
C TRP A 76 4.07 0.85 -25.02
N SER A 77 4.62 1.22 -26.17
CA SER A 77 5.25 0.31 -27.12
C SER A 77 6.52 -0.31 -26.53
N THR A 78 7.11 -1.27 -27.23
CA THR A 78 8.42 -1.82 -26.86
C THR A 78 9.52 -0.76 -26.90
N ALA A 79 9.46 0.17 -27.86
CA ALA A 79 10.40 1.27 -27.98
C ALA A 79 10.28 2.23 -26.78
N ASP A 80 9.06 2.64 -26.41
CA ASP A 80 8.81 3.50 -25.25
C ASP A 80 9.40 2.90 -23.98
N ARG A 81 9.15 1.61 -23.73
CA ARG A 81 9.67 0.92 -22.53
C ARG A 81 11.20 0.93 -22.49
N ARG A 82 11.86 0.70 -23.62
CA ARG A 82 13.33 0.75 -23.71
C ARG A 82 13.85 2.17 -23.49
N LEU A 83 13.23 3.17 -24.13
CA LEU A 83 13.55 4.58 -23.96
C LEU A 83 13.46 5.00 -22.48
N TRP A 84 12.35 4.70 -21.82
CA TRP A 84 12.20 5.02 -20.41
C TRP A 84 13.20 4.24 -19.56
N ALA A 85 13.37 2.93 -19.79
CA ALA A 85 14.33 2.13 -19.02
C ALA A 85 15.78 2.62 -19.15
N ALA A 86 16.14 3.26 -20.27
CA ALA A 86 17.43 3.92 -20.46
C ALA A 86 17.54 5.21 -19.63
N ARG A 87 16.48 6.03 -19.55
CA ARG A 87 16.46 7.26 -18.73
C ARG A 87 16.58 7.01 -17.22
N ALA A 88 16.27 5.81 -16.76
CA ALA A 88 16.50 5.40 -15.38
C ALA A 88 17.98 5.19 -15.03
N ALA A 89 18.86 5.01 -16.02
CA ALA A 89 20.27 4.70 -15.78
C ALA A 89 20.97 5.78 -14.93
N GLY A 90 21.83 5.34 -14.00
CA GLY A 90 22.62 6.22 -13.16
C GLY A 90 21.89 6.93 -12.02
N ARG A 91 20.58 6.73 -11.85
CA ARG A 91 19.80 7.34 -10.75
C ARG A 91 19.84 6.50 -9.48
N ARG A 92 19.64 7.16 -8.33
CA ARG A 92 19.58 6.48 -7.03
C ARG A 92 18.15 6.08 -6.70
N PHE A 93 17.90 4.78 -6.75
CA PHE A 93 16.62 4.19 -6.44
C PHE A 93 16.60 3.56 -5.05
N VAL A 94 15.48 3.75 -4.36
CA VAL A 94 15.15 2.98 -3.16
C VAL A 94 13.93 2.11 -3.45
N PHE A 95 14.05 0.80 -3.22
CA PHE A 95 12.93 -0.13 -3.26
C PHE A 95 12.30 -0.17 -1.86
N PHE A 96 11.16 0.48 -1.71
CA PHE A 96 10.41 0.58 -0.46
C PHE A 96 9.28 -0.44 -0.41
N THR A 97 9.35 -1.37 0.54
CA THR A 97 8.39 -2.47 0.67
C THR A 97 7.83 -2.55 2.08
N PRO A 98 6.52 -2.31 2.27
CA PRO A 98 5.89 -2.49 3.57
C PRO A 98 5.82 -3.97 3.93
N ALA A 99 6.43 -4.36 5.06
CA ALA A 99 6.57 -5.76 5.49
C ALA A 99 6.17 -5.99 6.97
N SER A 100 5.52 -5.02 7.61
CA SER A 100 5.05 -5.10 9.00
C SER A 100 3.80 -5.97 9.18
N GLY A 101 3.10 -6.32 8.09
CA GLY A 101 1.85 -7.07 8.13
C GLY A 101 2.00 -8.54 8.56
N ALA A 102 1.04 -9.02 9.34
CA ALA A 102 0.95 -10.42 9.76
C ALA A 102 0.51 -11.34 8.60
N SER A 103 0.91 -12.62 8.64
CA SER A 103 0.48 -13.62 7.67
C SER A 103 -0.82 -14.33 8.01
N SER A 104 -1.50 -14.02 9.13
CA SER A 104 -2.68 -14.77 9.59
C SER A 104 -3.75 -14.96 8.50
N ARG A 105 -4.00 -13.94 7.66
CA ARG A 105 -4.95 -14.05 6.54
C ARG A 105 -4.55 -15.09 5.48
N LEU A 106 -3.26 -15.34 5.27
CA LEU A 106 -2.79 -16.37 4.33
C LEU A 106 -3.26 -17.77 4.72
N PHE A 107 -3.39 -18.01 6.03
CA PHE A 107 -3.72 -19.30 6.60
C PHE A 107 -5.18 -19.40 7.06
N ALA A 108 -6.03 -18.40 6.75
CA ALA A 108 -7.42 -18.37 7.20
C ALA A 108 -8.22 -19.65 6.85
N PRO A 109 -8.09 -20.25 5.66
CA PRO A 109 -8.75 -21.54 5.37
C PRO A 109 -8.26 -22.69 6.26
N LEU A 110 -6.98 -22.70 6.66
CA LEU A 110 -6.43 -23.73 7.55
C LEU A 110 -6.83 -23.49 9.01
N ASP A 111 -6.88 -22.23 9.45
CA ASP A 111 -7.37 -21.86 10.78
C ASP A 111 -8.85 -22.22 10.95
N ALA A 112 -9.68 -21.96 9.94
CA ALA A 112 -11.08 -22.39 9.93
C ALA A 112 -11.21 -23.91 10.06
N LEU A 113 -10.46 -24.67 9.25
CA LEU A 113 -10.42 -26.14 9.32
C LEU A 113 -9.99 -26.64 10.72
N PHE A 114 -8.94 -26.04 11.28
CA PHE A 114 -8.40 -26.47 12.57
C PHE A 114 -9.39 -26.23 13.71
N ARG A 115 -10.07 -25.08 13.72
CA ARG A 115 -11.10 -24.76 14.71
C ARG A 115 -12.32 -25.67 14.58
N GLU A 116 -12.77 -25.93 13.36
CA GLU A 116 -13.89 -26.83 13.12
C GLU A 116 -13.58 -28.25 13.60
N SER A 117 -12.39 -28.78 13.27
CA SER A 117 -11.94 -30.09 13.73
C SER A 117 -11.90 -30.20 15.26
N ARG A 118 -11.39 -29.18 15.95
CA ARG A 118 -11.39 -29.14 17.43
C ARG A 118 -12.80 -29.08 18.01
N ARG A 119 -13.71 -28.35 17.36
CA ARG A 119 -15.09 -28.19 17.82
C ARG A 119 -15.91 -29.47 17.68
N THR A 120 -15.71 -30.24 16.61
CA THR A 120 -16.51 -31.44 16.32
C THR A 120 -15.84 -32.75 16.72
N GLY A 121 -14.56 -32.71 17.09
CA GLY A 121 -13.74 -33.92 17.30
C GLY A 121 -13.44 -34.69 16.01
N THR A 122 -13.88 -34.21 14.85
CA THR A 122 -13.67 -34.89 13.56
C THR A 122 -12.26 -34.61 13.04
N PRO A 123 -11.51 -35.63 12.55
CA PRO A 123 -10.18 -35.42 12.00
C PRO A 123 -10.15 -34.42 10.83
N PRO A 124 -9.16 -33.49 10.76
CA PRO A 124 -9.15 -32.44 9.76
C PRO A 124 -9.21 -32.93 8.30
N HIS A 125 -8.63 -34.10 8.00
CA HIS A 125 -8.63 -34.63 6.64
C HIS A 125 -10.03 -35.01 6.12
N ARG A 126 -11.01 -35.25 7.00
CA ARG A 126 -12.40 -35.55 6.64
C ARG A 126 -13.23 -34.27 6.43
N LEU A 127 -12.86 -33.18 7.10
CA LEU A 127 -13.54 -31.88 7.02
C LEU A 127 -13.00 -31.00 5.90
N ALA A 128 -11.75 -31.22 5.49
CA ALA A 128 -11.05 -30.32 4.58
C ALA A 128 -11.72 -30.21 3.21
N LYS A 129 -12.01 -28.97 2.82
CA LYS A 129 -12.59 -28.60 1.51
C LYS A 129 -11.81 -27.42 0.92
N GLY A 130 -12.04 -27.15 -0.36
CA GLY A 130 -11.51 -25.96 -1.05
C GLY A 130 -10.00 -25.76 -0.84
N ASP A 131 -9.62 -24.57 -0.39
CA ASP A 131 -8.22 -24.19 -0.19
C ASP A 131 -7.45 -25.06 0.80
N ALA A 132 -8.08 -25.51 1.88
CA ALA A 132 -7.41 -26.35 2.86
C ALA A 132 -7.04 -27.73 2.27
N ALA A 133 -7.96 -28.35 1.54
CA ALA A 133 -7.70 -29.60 0.82
C ALA A 133 -6.61 -29.43 -0.25
N ARG A 134 -6.65 -28.32 -1.02
CA ARG A 134 -5.62 -27.98 -2.00
C ARG A 134 -4.24 -27.83 -1.37
N PHE A 135 -4.17 -27.16 -0.21
CA PHE A 135 -2.92 -26.96 0.53
C PHE A 135 -2.29 -28.30 0.92
N PHE A 136 -3.01 -29.20 1.59
CA PHE A 136 -2.44 -30.47 2.04
C PHE A 136 -2.00 -31.36 0.88
N ARG A 137 -2.75 -31.40 -0.22
CA ARG A 137 -2.37 -32.14 -1.43
C ARG A 137 -1.07 -31.61 -2.04
N ALA A 138 -0.88 -30.29 -2.04
CA ALA A 138 0.29 -29.65 -2.64
C ALA A 138 1.46 -29.42 -1.66
N LEU A 139 1.25 -29.63 -0.36
CA LEU A 139 2.22 -29.31 0.69
C LEU A 139 3.62 -29.84 0.41
N PRO A 140 3.84 -31.10 -0.05
CA PRO A 140 5.18 -31.60 -0.35
C PRO A 140 5.97 -30.73 -1.34
N GLY A 141 5.30 -30.06 -2.28
CA GLY A 141 5.92 -29.19 -3.29
C GLY A 141 6.05 -27.72 -2.88
N LEU A 142 5.44 -27.30 -1.76
CA LEU A 142 5.49 -25.92 -1.28
C LEU A 142 6.78 -25.63 -0.53
N ALA A 143 7.33 -24.42 -0.71
CA ALA A 143 8.54 -24.00 -0.02
C ALA A 143 8.43 -24.05 1.50
N ILE A 144 7.22 -23.82 2.04
CA ILE A 144 6.93 -23.84 3.47
C ILE A 144 7.09 -25.24 4.09
N ALA A 145 7.00 -26.31 3.30
CA ALA A 145 7.16 -27.68 3.81
C ALA A 145 8.56 -27.93 4.38
N ARG A 146 9.58 -27.22 3.90
CA ARG A 146 10.97 -27.39 4.37
C ARG A 146 11.15 -26.97 5.84
N PRO A 147 10.91 -25.70 6.23
CA PRO A 147 11.01 -25.33 7.63
C PRO A 147 9.95 -26.03 8.49
N LEU A 148 8.76 -26.33 7.94
CA LEU A 148 7.75 -27.10 8.65
C LEU A 148 8.24 -28.51 9.02
N ALA A 149 8.87 -29.23 8.09
CA ALA A 149 9.44 -30.54 8.35
C ALA A 149 10.56 -30.50 9.38
N VAL A 150 11.39 -29.44 9.39
CA VAL A 150 12.42 -29.24 10.42
C VAL A 150 11.79 -29.06 11.81
N ARG A 151 10.76 -28.22 11.91
CA ARG A 151 10.07 -27.95 13.19
C ARG A 151 9.32 -29.19 13.72
N LEU A 152 8.62 -29.91 12.84
CA LEU A 152 7.94 -31.16 13.19
C LEU A 152 8.93 -32.24 13.69
N ARG A 153 10.10 -32.36 13.05
CA ARG A 153 11.12 -33.34 13.46
C ARG A 153 11.63 -33.11 14.88
N ARG A 154 11.77 -31.84 15.29
CA ARG A 154 12.15 -31.49 16.67
C ARG A 154 11.12 -31.93 17.71
N ARG A 155 9.88 -32.19 17.28
CA ARG A 155 8.78 -32.71 18.11
C ARG A 155 8.57 -34.22 17.91
N GLY A 156 9.50 -34.93 17.28
CA GLY A 156 9.39 -36.36 17.02
C GLY A 156 8.52 -36.76 15.83
N PHE A 157 8.05 -35.79 15.02
CA PHE A 157 7.18 -36.07 13.88
C PHE A 157 7.92 -36.07 12.54
N SER A 158 7.48 -36.93 11.61
CA SER A 158 7.88 -36.89 10.20
C SER A 158 6.75 -36.35 9.34
N LEU A 159 6.97 -35.19 8.68
CA LEU A 159 5.97 -34.59 7.80
C LEU A 159 5.50 -35.59 6.71
N ARG A 160 6.42 -36.35 6.12
CA ARG A 160 6.09 -37.35 5.10
C ARG A 160 5.18 -38.46 5.66
N ARG A 161 5.44 -38.92 6.88
CA ARG A 161 4.58 -39.91 7.56
C ARG A 161 3.20 -39.35 7.84
N LEU A 162 3.13 -38.17 8.47
CA LEU A 162 1.87 -37.49 8.82
C LEU A 162 0.96 -37.30 7.60
N LEU A 163 1.54 -36.89 6.46
CA LEU A 163 0.78 -36.69 5.23
C LEU A 163 0.24 -38.00 4.64
N ARG A 164 1.05 -39.09 4.64
CA ARG A 164 0.60 -40.41 4.18
C ARG A 164 -0.50 -40.99 5.07
N ALA A 165 -0.35 -40.89 6.38
CA ALA A 165 -1.32 -41.36 7.36
C ALA A 165 -2.56 -40.44 7.48
N ARG A 166 -2.61 -39.32 6.75
CA ARG A 166 -3.65 -38.28 6.85
C ARG A 166 -3.83 -37.72 8.28
N GLU A 167 -2.76 -37.76 9.06
CA GLU A 167 -2.65 -37.18 10.41
C GLU A 167 -2.31 -35.68 10.32
N TRP A 168 -3.29 -34.88 9.90
CA TRP A 168 -3.07 -33.45 9.63
C TRP A 168 -3.07 -32.57 10.88
N GLY A 169 -3.52 -33.08 12.02
CA GLY A 169 -3.58 -32.35 13.30
C GLY A 169 -2.24 -31.74 13.72
N PRO A 170 -1.16 -32.54 13.86
CA PRO A 170 0.16 -32.02 14.24
C PRO A 170 0.72 -30.98 13.24
N VAL A 171 0.39 -31.13 11.95
CA VAL A 171 0.78 -30.16 10.91
C VAL A 171 0.08 -28.81 11.12
N LEU A 172 -1.24 -28.84 11.36
CA LEU A 172 -2.02 -27.62 11.64
C LEU A 172 -1.55 -26.96 12.94
N GLU A 173 -1.27 -27.74 13.97
CA GLU A 173 -0.78 -27.23 15.25
C GLU A 173 0.59 -26.54 15.11
N GLU A 174 1.54 -27.15 14.39
CA GLU A 174 2.85 -26.52 14.17
C GLU A 174 2.78 -25.25 13.31
N LEU A 175 1.81 -25.20 12.39
CA LEU A 175 1.59 -24.02 11.55
C LEU A 175 0.93 -22.88 12.34
N LEU A 176 -0.15 -23.18 13.08
CA LEU A 176 -1.12 -22.18 13.54
C LEU A 176 -0.96 -21.81 15.02
N SER A 177 -0.26 -22.60 15.83
CA SER A 177 -0.05 -22.30 17.25
C SER A 177 0.71 -20.98 17.45
N PRO A 178 0.64 -20.35 18.63
CA PRO A 178 1.50 -19.23 18.98
C PRO A 178 2.98 -19.57 18.75
N GLY A 179 3.67 -18.77 17.93
CA GLY A 179 5.06 -19.03 17.54
C GLY A 179 5.24 -20.04 16.41
N GLY A 180 4.16 -20.63 15.88
CA GLY A 180 4.13 -21.41 14.65
C GLY A 180 4.48 -20.57 13.41
N LEU A 181 4.64 -21.21 12.25
CA LEU A 181 5.04 -20.49 11.02
C LEU A 181 4.02 -19.43 10.59
N ALA A 182 2.73 -19.60 10.87
CA ALA A 182 1.69 -18.63 10.54
C ALA A 182 1.77 -17.33 11.37
N ALA A 183 2.53 -17.33 12.46
CA ALA A 183 2.78 -16.16 13.30
C ALA A 183 3.89 -15.24 12.75
N GLU A 184 4.72 -15.75 11.83
CA GLU A 184 5.78 -14.96 11.19
C GLU A 184 5.19 -13.84 10.30
N PRO A 185 5.89 -12.73 10.08
CA PRO A 185 5.46 -11.74 9.10
C PRO A 185 5.54 -12.34 7.70
N LYS A 186 4.64 -11.92 6.80
CA LYS A 186 4.56 -12.47 5.44
C LYS A 186 5.89 -12.42 4.69
N GLY A 187 6.69 -11.38 4.92
CA GLY A 187 8.02 -11.23 4.31
C GLY A 187 8.99 -12.38 4.63
N LEU A 188 8.86 -13.03 5.80
CA LEU A 188 9.73 -14.12 6.23
C LEU A 188 9.19 -15.51 5.88
N LEU A 189 8.02 -15.59 5.26
CA LEU A 189 7.47 -16.87 4.83
C LEU A 189 8.19 -17.38 3.58
N PRO A 190 8.52 -18.68 3.52
CA PRO A 190 9.04 -19.32 2.31
C PRO A 190 8.00 -19.29 1.19
N PHE A 191 8.32 -18.61 0.09
CA PHE A 191 7.45 -18.57 -1.09
C PHE A 191 7.94 -19.52 -2.17
N HIS A 192 9.26 -19.63 -2.34
CA HIS A 192 9.82 -20.25 -3.54
C HIS A 192 10.87 -21.31 -3.22
N CYS A 193 10.77 -22.47 -3.86
CA CYS A 193 11.75 -23.56 -3.77
C CYS A 193 12.96 -23.30 -4.69
N HIS A 194 14.18 -23.27 -4.17
CA HIS A 194 15.43 -23.11 -4.95
C HIS A 194 16.40 -24.24 -4.63
N GLY A 195 16.49 -25.25 -5.50
CA GLY A 195 17.27 -26.46 -5.23
C GLY A 195 16.77 -27.17 -3.97
N THR A 196 17.68 -27.47 -3.04
CA THR A 196 17.35 -28.02 -1.71
C THR A 196 16.86 -26.96 -0.73
N GLY A 197 17.12 -25.68 -0.99
CA GLY A 197 16.75 -24.54 -0.14
C GLY A 197 15.47 -23.82 -0.56
N PHE A 198 15.06 -22.81 0.20
CA PHE A 198 13.93 -21.95 -0.13
C PHE A 198 14.34 -20.47 -0.11
N ARG A 199 13.51 -19.63 -0.71
CA ARG A 199 13.56 -18.18 -0.52
C ARG A 199 12.25 -17.66 0.03
N THR A 200 12.40 -16.75 0.96
CA THR A 200 11.30 -15.98 1.54
C THR A 200 10.85 -14.86 0.59
N ALA A 201 9.65 -14.33 0.79
CA ALA A 201 9.18 -13.18 0.01
C ALA A 201 10.15 -11.98 0.10
N PHE A 202 10.69 -11.73 1.30
CA PHE A 202 11.71 -10.72 1.55
C PHE A 202 12.98 -10.95 0.73
N GLU A 203 13.54 -12.17 0.75
CA GLU A 203 14.75 -12.49 -0.01
C GLU A 203 14.54 -12.33 -1.52
N GLU A 204 13.33 -12.58 -2.02
CA GLU A 204 13.01 -12.36 -3.43
C GLU A 204 12.95 -10.87 -3.79
N HIS A 205 12.44 -9.99 -2.91
CA HIS A 205 12.52 -8.54 -3.11
C HIS A 205 13.96 -8.04 -3.14
N VAL A 206 14.81 -8.48 -2.20
CA VAL A 206 16.23 -8.09 -2.17
C VAL A 206 16.94 -8.50 -3.46
N ARG A 207 16.72 -9.74 -3.93
CA ARG A 207 17.33 -10.23 -5.17
C ARG A 207 16.78 -9.56 -6.41
N ASP A 208 15.52 -9.19 -6.42
CA ASP A 208 14.91 -8.46 -7.54
C ASP A 208 15.51 -7.06 -7.69
N ALA A 209 15.69 -6.36 -6.56
CA ALA A 209 16.39 -5.08 -6.49
C ALA A 209 17.87 -5.21 -6.89
N ALA A 210 18.58 -6.24 -6.41
CA ALA A 210 19.98 -6.48 -6.79
C ALA A 210 20.17 -6.57 -8.31
N ALA A 211 19.23 -7.25 -8.96
CA ALA A 211 19.34 -7.52 -10.38
C ALA A 211 18.87 -6.35 -11.26
N THR A 212 18.40 -5.21 -10.72
CA THR A 212 18.18 -4.02 -11.56
C THR A 212 19.48 -3.43 -12.10
N GLY A 213 20.63 -3.79 -11.50
CA GLY A 213 21.96 -3.40 -11.97
C GLY A 213 22.27 -1.91 -11.77
N GLU A 214 21.43 -1.20 -11.03
CA GLU A 214 21.56 0.24 -10.82
C GLU A 214 22.61 0.52 -9.74
N ARG A 215 23.59 1.37 -10.06
CA ARG A 215 24.61 1.82 -9.11
C ARG A 215 23.93 2.46 -7.91
N GLY A 216 24.07 1.83 -6.74
CA GLY A 216 23.53 2.35 -5.48
C GLY A 216 22.06 2.02 -5.20
N ALA A 217 21.47 1.01 -5.85
CA ALA A 217 20.17 0.47 -5.45
C ALA A 217 20.16 0.14 -3.95
N ARG A 218 19.15 0.63 -3.24
CA ARG A 218 18.93 0.35 -1.80
C ARG A 218 17.57 -0.27 -1.62
N VAL A 219 17.45 -1.19 -0.67
CA VAL A 219 16.15 -1.77 -0.33
C VAL A 219 15.79 -1.32 1.07
N HIS A 220 14.55 -0.89 1.25
CA HIS A 220 14.03 -0.40 2.51
C HIS A 220 12.73 -1.13 2.84
N PHE A 221 12.67 -1.74 4.02
CA PHE A 221 11.45 -2.38 4.51
C PHE A 221 10.92 -1.66 5.74
N THR A 222 9.59 -1.52 5.82
CA THR A 222 8.96 -1.22 7.10
C THR A 222 8.62 -2.52 7.80
N VAL A 223 9.07 -2.67 9.04
CA VAL A 223 8.91 -3.91 9.82
C VAL A 223 8.32 -3.59 11.19
N SER A 224 7.70 -4.58 11.83
CA SER A 224 7.26 -4.42 13.22
C SER A 224 8.45 -4.55 14.17
N PRO A 225 8.41 -3.91 15.36
CA PRO A 225 9.47 -4.04 16.37
C PRO A 225 9.76 -5.51 16.71
N ARG A 226 8.70 -6.30 16.91
CA ARG A 226 8.77 -7.74 17.22
C ARG A 226 9.58 -8.56 16.22
N HIS A 227 9.50 -8.23 14.92
CA HIS A 227 10.13 -9.04 13.86
C HIS A 227 11.43 -8.43 13.32
N ARG A 228 11.88 -7.28 13.85
CA ARG A 228 13.04 -6.56 13.33
C ARG A 228 14.30 -7.42 13.29
N GLU A 229 14.62 -8.15 14.35
CA GLU A 229 15.83 -8.97 14.38
C GLU A 229 15.76 -10.17 13.43
N ALA A 230 14.57 -10.77 13.27
CA ALA A 230 14.36 -11.84 12.29
C ALA A 230 14.62 -11.36 10.85
N PHE A 231 14.15 -10.15 10.52
CA PHE A 231 14.48 -9.50 9.23
C PHE A 231 15.95 -9.15 9.07
N ARG A 232 16.64 -8.69 10.13
CA ARG A 232 18.09 -8.43 10.08
C ARG A 232 18.88 -9.71 9.79
N ARG A 233 18.52 -10.83 10.42
CA ARG A 233 19.11 -12.14 10.10
C ARG A 233 18.85 -12.55 8.65
N ALA A 234 17.62 -12.37 8.16
CA ALA A 234 17.28 -12.64 6.76
C ALA A 234 18.08 -11.75 5.79
N ALA A 235 18.29 -10.46 6.11
CA ALA A 235 19.09 -9.54 5.31
C ALA A 235 20.55 -9.99 5.19
N ARG A 236 21.17 -10.42 6.29
CA ARG A 236 22.54 -10.95 6.29
C ARG A 236 22.68 -12.13 5.31
N ARG A 237 21.70 -13.03 5.27
CA ARG A 237 21.68 -14.16 4.32
C ARG A 237 21.39 -13.73 2.87
N ALA A 238 20.55 -12.71 2.68
CA ALA A 238 20.17 -12.25 1.36
C ALA A 238 21.35 -11.61 0.60
N GLY A 239 22.26 -10.93 1.32
CA GLY A 239 23.45 -10.29 0.77
C GLY A 239 23.15 -8.88 0.23
N ARG A 240 23.69 -8.56 -0.95
CA ARG A 240 23.50 -7.25 -1.62
C ARG A 240 22.15 -7.17 -2.34
N PRO A 241 21.58 -5.96 -2.55
CA PRO A 241 22.06 -4.63 -2.15
C PRO A 241 21.90 -4.34 -0.64
N PRO A 242 22.42 -3.20 -0.11
CA PRO A 242 22.18 -2.79 1.27
C PRO A 242 20.68 -2.75 1.60
N VAL A 243 20.33 -3.39 2.72
CA VAL A 243 18.95 -3.44 3.23
C VAL A 243 18.82 -2.58 4.47
N TYR A 244 17.84 -1.69 4.45
CA TYR A 244 17.49 -0.79 5.54
C TYR A 244 16.11 -1.12 6.09
N PHE A 245 15.91 -0.78 7.36
CA PHE A 245 14.66 -1.02 8.06
C PHE A 245 14.21 0.26 8.74
N SER A 246 12.92 0.55 8.66
CA SER A 246 12.25 1.48 9.57
C SER A 246 11.11 0.77 10.29
N LEU A 247 10.74 1.30 11.44
CA LEU A 247 9.54 0.89 12.14
C LEU A 247 8.35 1.72 11.62
N GLN A 248 7.17 1.11 11.59
CA GLN A 248 5.95 1.88 11.45
C GLN A 248 5.79 2.76 12.70
N ASN A 249 5.55 4.06 12.51
CA ASN A 249 5.47 5.01 13.60
C ASN A 249 4.20 4.78 14.44
N PRO A 250 4.28 4.44 15.75
CA PRO A 250 3.09 4.28 16.59
C PRO A 250 2.19 5.52 16.65
N ALA A 251 2.71 6.71 16.37
CA ALA A 251 1.93 7.95 16.29
C ALA A 251 0.95 7.99 15.10
N THR A 252 0.98 6.95 14.26
CA THR A 252 0.04 6.76 13.15
C THR A 252 -1.07 5.77 13.50
N ASP A 253 -1.03 5.16 14.68
CA ASP A 253 -2.11 4.30 15.15
C ASP A 253 -3.40 5.10 15.31
N THR A 254 -4.51 4.44 15.06
CA THR A 254 -5.85 5.00 15.17
C THR A 254 -6.58 4.41 16.37
N LEU A 255 -7.40 5.24 16.99
CA LEU A 255 -8.36 4.83 17.99
C LEU A 255 -9.58 4.20 17.33
N SER A 256 -10.29 3.37 18.08
CA SER A 256 -11.57 2.79 17.65
C SER A 256 -12.69 3.27 18.58
N LEU A 257 -13.90 3.40 18.05
CA LEU A 257 -15.09 3.65 18.87
C LEU A 257 -15.87 2.35 19.06
N ALA A 258 -16.40 2.15 20.27
CA ALA A 258 -17.39 1.11 20.53
C ALA A 258 -18.74 1.50 19.92
N ALA A 259 -19.66 0.55 19.82
CA ALA A 259 -21.03 0.82 19.35
C ALA A 259 -21.77 1.88 20.20
N SER A 260 -21.44 2.00 21.49
CA SER A 260 -21.95 3.04 22.39
C SER A 260 -21.49 4.46 22.05
N GLY A 261 -20.53 4.62 21.12
CA GLY A 261 -19.92 5.91 20.78
C GLY A 261 -18.76 6.32 21.67
N GLY A 262 -18.48 5.58 22.75
CA GLY A 262 -17.29 5.76 23.58
C GLY A 262 -16.02 5.14 22.97
N TRP A 263 -14.86 5.37 23.60
CA TRP A 263 -13.61 4.72 23.21
C TRP A 263 -13.71 3.20 23.35
N ALA A 264 -13.31 2.46 22.31
CA ALA A 264 -13.16 1.02 22.40
C ALA A 264 -11.96 0.68 23.29
N ARG A 265 -12.10 -0.38 24.10
CA ARG A 265 -11.11 -0.77 25.11
C ARG A 265 -10.83 -2.27 25.04
N HIS A 266 -9.67 -2.66 25.55
CA HIS A 266 -9.34 -4.03 25.92
C HIS A 266 -10.03 -4.41 27.24
N SER A 267 -10.07 -5.71 27.55
CA SER A 267 -10.58 -6.24 28.83
C SER A 267 -9.91 -5.65 30.07
N ASP A 268 -8.64 -5.23 29.98
CA ASP A 268 -7.89 -4.56 31.05
C ASP A 268 -8.22 -3.05 31.21
N GLY A 269 -9.19 -2.55 30.45
CA GLY A 269 -9.62 -1.16 30.41
C GLY A 269 -8.73 -0.21 29.62
N SER A 270 -7.62 -0.67 29.03
CA SER A 270 -6.75 0.18 28.19
C SER A 270 -7.40 0.52 26.84
N LEU A 271 -6.99 1.62 26.23
CA LEU A 271 -7.50 2.04 24.91
C LEU A 271 -7.11 1.03 23.81
N LEU A 272 -8.07 0.68 22.96
CA LEU A 272 -7.84 -0.16 21.80
C LEU A 272 -7.27 0.66 20.64
N PHE A 273 -5.97 0.51 20.41
CA PHE A 273 -5.29 1.08 19.25
C PHE A 273 -5.24 0.09 18.09
N ARG A 274 -5.30 0.61 16.87
CA ARG A 274 -5.13 -0.18 15.65
C ARG A 274 -4.10 0.47 14.75
N PRO A 275 -3.33 -0.31 13.98
CA PRO A 275 -2.44 0.25 12.97
C PRO A 275 -3.26 1.12 12.00
N GLY A 276 -2.82 2.35 11.74
CA GLY A 276 -3.53 3.32 10.90
C GLY A 276 -3.58 3.01 9.40
N GLY A 277 -3.33 1.75 9.01
CA GLY A 277 -3.26 1.31 7.63
C GLY A 277 -2.00 1.76 6.90
N HIS A 278 -2.01 1.66 5.57
CA HIS A 278 -0.85 2.03 4.75
C HIS A 278 -0.52 3.53 4.81
N GLY A 279 -1.43 4.36 5.30
CA GLY A 279 -1.26 5.82 5.43
C GLY A 279 -0.16 6.22 6.37
N ALA A 280 0.09 5.36 7.36
CA ALA A 280 1.19 5.44 8.30
C ALA A 280 2.57 5.54 7.63
N LEU A 281 2.69 5.11 6.37
CA LEU A 281 3.98 4.93 5.71
C LEU A 281 4.47 6.18 4.97
N LEU A 282 3.64 7.21 4.82
CA LEU A 282 4.06 8.47 4.18
C LEU A 282 5.22 9.14 4.93
N GLU A 283 5.24 9.06 6.26
CA GLU A 283 6.35 9.57 7.08
C GLU A 283 7.62 8.76 6.85
N ASN A 284 7.51 7.43 6.82
CA ASN A 284 8.64 6.55 6.49
C ASN A 284 9.20 6.87 5.10
N LEU A 285 8.32 7.15 4.12
CA LEU A 285 8.69 7.55 2.77
C LEU A 285 9.41 8.91 2.75
N ASN A 286 8.87 9.91 3.46
CA ASN A 286 9.43 11.27 3.51
C ASN A 286 10.83 11.31 4.15
N ALA A 287 11.17 10.35 5.02
CA ALA A 287 12.48 10.23 5.64
C ALA A 287 13.57 9.68 4.70
N LEU A 288 13.18 9.10 3.55
CA LEU A 288 14.13 8.51 2.61
C LEU A 288 14.88 9.58 1.81
N ARG A 289 16.16 9.34 1.57
CA ARG A 289 16.99 10.14 0.65
C ARG A 289 17.13 9.39 -0.67
N ALA A 290 16.28 9.72 -1.65
CA ALA A 290 16.30 9.11 -2.98
C ALA A 290 15.96 10.14 -4.06
N ASP A 291 16.30 9.81 -5.32
CA ASP A 291 15.84 10.54 -6.50
C ASP A 291 14.49 10.00 -6.97
N ALA A 292 14.31 8.67 -6.85
CA ALA A 292 13.04 7.98 -7.03
C ALA A 292 12.92 6.79 -6.05
N VAL A 293 11.70 6.49 -5.65
CA VAL A 293 11.37 5.36 -4.76
C VAL A 293 10.37 4.44 -5.45
N PHE A 294 10.65 3.14 -5.45
CA PHE A 294 9.72 2.12 -5.91
C PHE A 294 8.91 1.60 -4.74
N ILE A 295 7.59 1.69 -4.80
CA ILE A 295 6.70 1.19 -3.75
C ILE A 295 6.05 -0.10 -4.24
N ARG A 296 6.22 -1.19 -3.47
CA ARG A 296 5.64 -2.50 -3.76
C ARG A 296 5.14 -3.23 -2.53
N ASN A 297 4.08 -4.02 -2.70
CA ASN A 297 3.64 -4.94 -1.66
C ASN A 297 4.62 -6.10 -1.46
N ILE A 298 4.84 -6.50 -0.20
CA ILE A 298 5.73 -7.63 0.15
C ILE A 298 5.30 -8.95 -0.50
N ASP A 299 4.00 -9.11 -0.77
CA ASP A 299 3.42 -10.34 -1.29
C ASP A 299 3.43 -10.47 -2.81
N ASN A 300 3.79 -9.41 -3.53
CA ASN A 300 3.83 -9.40 -4.99
C ASN A 300 5.25 -9.73 -5.48
N VAL A 301 5.57 -11.02 -5.57
CA VAL A 301 6.88 -11.53 -6.03
C VAL A 301 6.71 -12.61 -7.08
N GLY A 302 7.57 -12.61 -8.10
CA GLY A 302 7.58 -13.63 -9.16
C GLY A 302 8.95 -14.30 -9.34
N ARG A 303 8.98 -15.33 -10.19
CA ARG A 303 10.21 -16.10 -10.52
C ARG A 303 10.53 -16.13 -12.01
N GLY A 304 11.74 -16.58 -12.33
CA GLY A 304 12.15 -16.90 -13.70
C GLY A 304 11.96 -15.76 -14.69
N ALA A 305 11.42 -16.07 -15.87
CA ALA A 305 11.16 -15.10 -16.94
C ALA A 305 10.24 -13.94 -16.52
N HIS A 306 9.30 -14.17 -15.58
CA HIS A 306 8.43 -13.11 -15.04
C HIS A 306 9.26 -12.02 -14.35
N ARG A 307 10.32 -12.39 -13.63
CA ARG A 307 11.22 -11.44 -12.97
C ARG A 307 11.96 -10.55 -13.98
N GLY A 308 12.49 -11.15 -15.04
CA GLY A 308 13.20 -10.42 -16.10
C GLY A 308 12.32 -9.39 -16.79
N ARG A 309 11.09 -9.79 -17.17
CA ARG A 309 10.11 -8.86 -17.75
C ARG A 309 9.73 -7.75 -16.77
N ALA A 310 9.46 -8.10 -15.51
CA ALA A 310 9.05 -7.13 -14.49
C ALA A 310 10.16 -6.09 -14.22
N ARG A 311 11.43 -6.46 -14.35
CA ARG A 311 12.58 -5.55 -14.22
C ARG A 311 12.55 -4.43 -15.26
N LEU A 312 12.35 -4.78 -16.53
CA LEU A 312 12.30 -3.81 -17.61
C LEU A 312 11.18 -2.78 -17.37
N TRP A 313 10.01 -3.27 -16.96
CA TRP A 313 8.86 -2.41 -16.65
C TRP A 313 9.15 -1.47 -15.48
N ARG A 314 9.75 -1.96 -14.39
CA ARG A 314 10.13 -1.08 -13.26
C ARG A 314 11.11 0.00 -13.69
N ARG A 315 12.15 -0.34 -14.45
CA ARG A 315 13.09 0.65 -15.02
C ARG A 315 12.37 1.66 -15.90
N ALA A 316 11.40 1.22 -16.72
CA ALA A 316 10.59 2.12 -17.53
C ALA A 316 9.72 3.07 -16.67
N LEU A 317 9.05 2.57 -15.63
CA LEU A 317 8.29 3.43 -14.70
C LEU A 317 9.18 4.51 -14.07
N ALA A 318 10.38 4.12 -13.60
CA ALA A 318 11.37 5.08 -13.08
C ALA A 318 11.81 6.10 -14.11
N GLY A 319 12.16 5.68 -15.32
CA GLY A 319 12.62 6.61 -16.34
C GLY A 319 11.55 7.58 -16.81
N ARG A 320 10.29 7.14 -16.89
CA ARG A 320 9.16 8.05 -17.13
C ARG A 320 9.04 9.06 -15.99
N LEU A 321 9.10 8.61 -14.73
CA LEU A 321 9.07 9.50 -13.58
C LEU A 321 10.18 10.54 -13.62
N VAL A 322 11.42 10.11 -13.90
CA VAL A 322 12.58 11.01 -14.03
C VAL A 322 12.33 12.06 -15.11
N SER A 323 11.87 11.64 -16.29
CA SER A 323 11.54 12.55 -17.38
C SER A 323 10.47 13.58 -17.00
N LEU A 324 9.44 13.18 -16.27
CA LEU A 324 8.38 14.09 -15.80
C LEU A 324 8.91 15.12 -14.79
N VAL A 325 9.72 14.67 -13.84
CA VAL A 325 10.32 15.54 -12.81
C VAL A 325 11.30 16.54 -13.45
N GLU A 326 12.09 16.11 -14.43
CA GLU A 326 13.02 17.00 -15.14
C GLU A 326 12.29 18.03 -16.00
N ALA A 327 11.23 17.62 -16.71
CA ALA A 327 10.38 18.55 -17.44
C ALA A 327 9.77 19.59 -16.49
N ALA A 328 9.23 19.14 -15.35
CA ALA A 328 8.66 20.05 -14.35
C ALA A 328 9.68 21.03 -13.79
N ARG A 329 10.93 20.59 -13.54
CA ARG A 329 12.05 21.45 -13.12
C ARG A 329 12.42 22.51 -14.13
N THR A 330 12.52 22.13 -15.41
CA THR A 330 12.85 23.07 -16.49
C THR A 330 11.75 24.11 -16.65
N LEU A 331 10.49 23.68 -16.63
CA LEU A 331 9.33 24.57 -16.73
C LEU A 331 9.24 25.52 -15.52
N ASP A 332 9.44 25.04 -14.29
CA ASP A 332 9.43 25.92 -13.10
C ASP A 332 10.53 26.98 -13.16
N ARG A 333 11.74 26.61 -13.64
CA ARG A 333 12.84 27.57 -13.82
C ARG A 333 12.50 28.65 -14.85
N GLY A 334 11.91 28.28 -15.98
CA GLY A 334 11.46 29.25 -16.99
C GLY A 334 10.38 30.19 -16.45
N LEU A 335 9.42 29.64 -15.68
CA LEU A 335 8.38 30.45 -15.01
C LEU A 335 8.98 31.41 -13.97
N ALA A 336 10.01 30.98 -13.23
CA ALA A 336 10.69 31.80 -12.23
C ALA A 336 11.49 32.95 -12.85
N ARG A 337 12.09 32.73 -14.04
CA ARG A 337 12.79 33.76 -14.82
C ARG A 337 11.85 34.70 -15.59
N GLY A 338 10.54 34.41 -15.59
CA GLY A 338 9.57 35.22 -16.33
C GLY A 338 9.62 35.02 -17.85
N GLU A 339 10.17 33.89 -18.33
CA GLU A 339 10.28 33.62 -19.77
C GLU A 339 8.90 33.69 -20.46
N PRO A 340 8.77 34.41 -21.59
CA PRO A 340 7.49 34.63 -22.25
C PRO A 340 6.74 33.34 -22.62
N THR A 341 7.47 32.33 -23.09
CA THR A 341 6.89 31.05 -23.56
C THR A 341 6.64 30.05 -22.44
N ALA A 342 7.21 30.25 -21.25
CA ALA A 342 7.16 29.26 -20.16
C ALA A 342 5.74 29.03 -19.63
N VAL A 343 4.89 30.06 -19.60
CA VAL A 343 3.49 29.94 -19.15
C VAL A 343 2.71 29.02 -20.08
N THR A 344 2.83 29.21 -21.40
CA THR A 344 2.16 28.40 -22.40
C THR A 344 2.70 26.97 -22.41
N ALA A 345 4.03 26.80 -22.35
CA ALA A 345 4.67 25.49 -22.29
C ALA A 345 4.27 24.70 -21.05
N ALA A 346 4.26 25.33 -19.87
CA ALA A 346 3.88 24.69 -18.61
C ALA A 346 2.39 24.32 -18.58
N ALA A 347 1.52 25.18 -19.10
CA ALA A 347 0.10 24.87 -19.22
C ALA A 347 -0.14 23.66 -20.14
N ARG A 348 0.48 23.66 -21.33
CA ARG A 348 0.40 22.52 -22.27
C ARG A 348 0.95 21.23 -21.66
N PHE A 349 2.05 21.31 -20.91
CA PHE A 349 2.63 20.15 -20.24
C PHE A 349 1.68 19.56 -19.18
N LEU A 350 1.14 20.38 -18.28
CA LEU A 350 0.21 19.90 -17.25
C LEU A 350 -1.10 19.39 -17.84
N GLU A 351 -1.58 20.01 -18.91
CA GLU A 351 -2.79 19.57 -19.59
C GLU A 351 -2.58 18.23 -20.31
N SER A 352 -1.58 18.12 -21.18
CA SER A 352 -1.29 16.88 -21.91
C SER A 352 -0.88 15.73 -20.98
N THR A 353 -0.15 16.03 -19.91
CA THR A 353 0.35 15.01 -18.99
C THR A 353 -0.69 14.64 -17.95
N LEU A 354 -1.41 15.60 -17.36
CA LEU A 354 -2.27 15.41 -16.19
C LEU A 354 -3.75 15.68 -16.42
N GLY A 355 -4.15 16.23 -17.58
CA GLY A 355 -5.51 16.71 -17.83
C GLY A 355 -5.91 17.91 -16.96
N ARG A 356 -4.93 18.66 -16.44
CA ARG A 356 -5.18 19.80 -15.54
C ARG A 356 -5.04 21.12 -16.28
N ARG A 357 -6.03 22.00 -16.08
CA ARG A 357 -6.03 23.37 -16.60
C ARG A 357 -6.11 24.38 -15.46
N PRO A 358 -5.51 25.58 -15.60
CA PRO A 358 -5.66 26.64 -14.63
C PRO A 358 -7.15 27.00 -14.44
N PRO A 359 -7.64 27.12 -13.19
CA PRO A 359 -8.99 27.63 -12.93
C PRO A 359 -9.15 29.07 -13.44
N ARG A 360 -10.39 29.45 -13.78
CA ARG A 360 -10.71 30.85 -14.11
C ARG A 360 -10.44 31.75 -12.90
N GLY A 361 -9.91 32.95 -13.15
CA GLY A 361 -9.65 33.95 -12.10
C GLY A 361 -8.43 33.69 -11.21
N VAL A 362 -7.72 32.57 -11.38
CA VAL A 362 -6.48 32.30 -10.64
C VAL A 362 -5.27 32.78 -11.44
N ALA A 363 -4.33 33.46 -10.77
CA ALA A 363 -3.08 33.88 -11.39
C ALA A 363 -2.33 32.68 -12.01
N ARG A 364 -2.28 32.66 -13.34
CA ARG A 364 -1.86 31.48 -14.11
C ARG A 364 -0.45 31.03 -13.76
N ARG A 365 0.50 31.96 -13.66
CA ARG A 365 1.91 31.64 -13.35
C ARG A 365 2.07 31.00 -11.96
N SER A 366 1.45 31.55 -10.92
CA SER A 366 1.57 31.01 -9.56
C SER A 366 0.90 29.63 -9.43
N TRP A 367 -0.26 29.45 -10.07
CA TRP A 367 -0.92 28.14 -10.13
C TRP A 367 -0.07 27.08 -10.82
N LEU A 368 0.52 27.40 -11.98
CA LEU A 368 1.39 26.49 -12.72
C LEU A 368 2.59 26.05 -11.86
N ARG A 369 3.25 27.00 -11.18
CA ARG A 369 4.37 26.68 -10.28
C ARG A 369 3.94 25.79 -9.12
N ALA A 370 2.79 26.06 -8.52
CA ALA A 370 2.24 25.24 -7.42
C ALA A 370 1.93 23.81 -7.87
N GLU A 371 1.39 23.62 -9.08
CA GLU A 371 1.12 22.29 -9.64
C GLU A 371 2.40 21.53 -9.99
N LEU A 372 3.40 22.19 -10.58
CA LEU A 372 4.71 21.59 -10.89
C LEU A 372 5.48 21.19 -9.64
N ALA A 373 5.28 21.93 -8.54
CA ALA A 373 5.89 21.70 -7.23
C ALA A 373 5.23 20.61 -6.37
N ARG A 374 4.31 19.82 -6.94
CA ARG A 374 3.72 18.65 -6.27
C ARG A 374 4.62 17.42 -6.38
N PRO A 375 4.50 16.46 -5.45
CA PRO A 375 5.12 15.14 -5.61
C PRO A 375 4.57 14.44 -6.86
N TRP A 376 5.43 13.64 -7.51
CA TRP A 376 5.11 12.89 -8.72
C TRP A 376 5.05 11.39 -8.46
N ARG A 377 4.12 10.70 -9.11
CA ARG A 377 4.07 9.24 -9.15
C ARG A 377 3.68 8.72 -10.53
N VAL A 378 4.36 7.67 -10.95
CA VAL A 378 4.02 6.87 -12.13
C VAL A 378 3.61 5.49 -11.63
N CYS A 379 2.34 5.16 -11.81
CA CYS A 379 1.71 3.96 -11.26
C CYS A 379 1.44 2.96 -12.38
N GLY A 380 2.04 1.79 -12.29
CA GLY A 380 1.64 0.64 -13.08
C GLY A 380 0.26 0.17 -12.69
N VAL A 381 -0.63 -0.05 -13.66
CA VAL A 381 -1.96 -0.62 -13.47
C VAL A 381 -2.15 -1.82 -14.39
N VAL A 382 -2.84 -2.86 -13.94
CA VAL A 382 -3.05 -4.10 -14.72
C VAL A 382 -4.53 -4.25 -15.07
N PRO A 383 -4.89 -4.95 -16.16
CA PRO A 383 -6.29 -5.23 -16.48
C PRO A 383 -7.02 -5.84 -15.28
N ASN A 384 -8.18 -5.29 -14.95
CA ASN A 384 -9.00 -5.79 -13.85
C ASN A 384 -9.70 -7.09 -14.26
N ARG A 385 -9.49 -8.16 -13.49
CA ARG A 385 -10.11 -9.48 -13.70
C ARG A 385 -11.13 -9.83 -12.60
N GLY A 386 -11.66 -8.81 -11.92
CA GLY A 386 -12.56 -8.98 -10.76
C GLY A 386 -11.82 -9.06 -9.42
N GLU A 387 -10.55 -8.64 -9.38
CA GLU A 387 -9.74 -8.66 -8.16
C GLU A 387 -10.25 -7.59 -7.16
N PRO A 388 -10.43 -7.94 -5.88
CA PRO A 388 -10.86 -6.97 -4.87
C PRO A 388 -9.75 -5.95 -4.59
N GLY A 389 -10.07 -4.67 -4.71
CA GLY A 389 -9.19 -3.55 -4.35
C GLY A 389 -9.48 -2.27 -5.14
N GLY A 390 -8.50 -1.39 -5.23
CA GLY A 390 -8.63 -0.09 -5.88
C GLY A 390 -8.21 -0.07 -7.34
N GLY A 391 -8.79 0.86 -8.10
CA GLY A 391 -8.48 1.10 -9.52
C GLY A 391 -8.28 2.59 -9.82
N PRO A 392 -7.80 2.94 -11.02
CA PRO A 392 -7.59 4.32 -11.43
C PRO A 392 -8.89 4.97 -11.90
N PHE A 393 -9.20 6.15 -11.38
CA PHE A 393 -10.37 6.96 -11.75
C PHE A 393 -10.03 8.44 -11.89
N TRP A 394 -10.82 9.12 -12.71
CA TRP A 394 -10.97 10.56 -12.63
C TRP A 394 -11.93 10.91 -11.48
N VAL A 395 -11.48 11.76 -10.58
CA VAL A 395 -12.18 12.19 -9.37
C VAL A 395 -12.42 13.69 -9.43
N LYS A 396 -13.65 14.10 -9.10
CA LYS A 396 -14.05 15.50 -8.95
C LYS A 396 -13.67 16.00 -7.56
N GLY A 397 -12.73 16.95 -7.49
CA GLY A 397 -12.36 17.64 -6.26
C GLY A 397 -12.53 19.16 -6.38
N ALA A 398 -12.26 19.88 -5.29
CA ALA A 398 -12.34 21.34 -5.25
C ALA A 398 -11.42 22.03 -6.27
N GLY A 399 -10.26 21.42 -6.56
CA GLY A 399 -9.30 21.89 -7.57
C GLY A 399 -9.57 21.39 -8.99
N GLY A 400 -10.75 20.81 -9.27
CA GLY A 400 -11.11 20.22 -10.55
C GLY A 400 -10.86 18.71 -10.62
N LEU A 401 -10.75 18.19 -11.84
CA LEU A 401 -10.53 16.76 -12.08
C LEU A 401 -9.09 16.35 -11.74
N SER A 402 -8.97 15.18 -11.12
CA SER A 402 -7.67 14.58 -10.82
C SER A 402 -7.73 13.06 -10.95
N ARG A 403 -6.60 12.47 -11.36
CA ARG A 403 -6.44 11.03 -11.45
C ARG A 403 -6.05 10.46 -10.10
N GLN A 404 -6.82 9.50 -9.58
CA GLN A 404 -6.60 8.91 -8.28
C GLN A 404 -6.80 7.40 -8.31
N ILE A 405 -6.19 6.69 -7.36
CA ILE A 405 -6.52 5.30 -7.07
C ILE A 405 -7.65 5.33 -6.05
N VAL A 406 -8.80 4.76 -6.41
CA VAL A 406 -10.00 4.75 -5.57
C VAL A 406 -10.38 3.32 -5.24
N GLU A 407 -10.61 3.05 -3.95
CA GLU A 407 -11.09 1.77 -3.43
C GLU A 407 -12.61 1.77 -3.25
N ALA A 408 -13.22 0.58 -3.25
CA ALA A 408 -14.67 0.43 -3.11
C ALA A 408 -15.22 1.13 -1.85
N ALA A 409 -14.48 1.08 -0.74
CA ALA A 409 -14.86 1.71 0.53
C ALA A 409 -14.95 3.25 0.45
N GLN A 410 -14.38 3.90 -0.57
CA GLN A 410 -14.40 5.35 -0.74
C GLN A 410 -15.61 5.87 -1.53
N VAL A 411 -16.26 5.01 -2.31
CA VAL A 411 -17.32 5.41 -3.26
C VAL A 411 -18.69 5.59 -2.58
N GLY A 412 -18.84 5.04 -1.37
CA GLY A 412 -20.10 5.08 -0.64
C GLY A 412 -21.21 4.30 -1.34
N ASP A 413 -22.43 4.49 -0.87
CA ASP A 413 -23.60 3.69 -1.29
C ASP A 413 -24.54 4.45 -2.25
N VAL A 414 -23.97 5.21 -3.19
CA VAL A 414 -24.76 5.93 -4.21
C VAL A 414 -24.83 5.10 -5.50
N PRO A 415 -26.03 4.71 -6.00
CA PRO A 415 -26.16 3.81 -7.16
C PRO A 415 -25.37 4.25 -8.40
N ALA A 416 -25.45 5.55 -8.75
CA ALA A 416 -24.71 6.11 -9.90
C ALA A 416 -23.19 6.01 -9.72
N GLN A 417 -22.67 6.25 -8.52
CA GLN A 417 -21.25 6.14 -8.22
C GLN A 417 -20.78 4.67 -8.21
N ARG A 418 -21.59 3.74 -7.70
CA ARG A 418 -21.33 2.30 -7.79
C ARG A 418 -21.29 1.84 -9.25
N ALA A 419 -22.16 2.37 -10.11
CA ALA A 419 -22.17 2.05 -11.53
C ALA A 419 -20.87 2.51 -12.23
N ILE A 420 -20.37 3.71 -11.91
CA ILE A 420 -19.07 4.19 -12.40
C ILE A 420 -17.94 3.29 -11.89
N PHE A 421 -17.93 2.94 -10.60
CA PHE A 421 -16.89 2.11 -10.01
C PHE A 421 -16.82 0.71 -10.64
N ARG A 422 -17.97 0.07 -10.90
CA ARG A 422 -18.06 -1.26 -11.53
C ARG A 422 -17.51 -1.29 -12.96
N ARG A 423 -17.41 -0.13 -13.63
CA ARG A 423 -16.81 0.00 -14.97
C ARG A 423 -15.27 0.05 -14.96
N ALA A 424 -14.62 -0.11 -13.80
CA ALA A 424 -13.16 -0.14 -13.69
C ALA A 424 -12.52 -1.18 -14.62
N ARG A 425 -11.71 -0.70 -15.58
CA ARG A 425 -10.95 -1.55 -16.52
C ARG A 425 -9.62 -2.01 -15.98
N TYR A 426 -9.10 -1.33 -14.96
CA TYR A 426 -7.78 -1.56 -14.39
C TYR A 426 -7.82 -1.69 -12.88
N PHE A 427 -6.84 -2.42 -12.35
CA PHE A 427 -6.57 -2.66 -10.95
C PHE A 427 -5.18 -2.10 -10.59
N ASN A 428 -5.02 -1.57 -9.38
CA ASN A 428 -3.74 -1.10 -8.87
C ASN A 428 -2.97 -2.22 -8.15
N PRO A 429 -1.91 -2.79 -8.75
CA PRO A 429 -1.06 -3.81 -8.12
C PRO A 429 -0.14 -3.26 -7.02
N VAL A 430 -0.12 -1.93 -6.82
CA VAL A 430 0.89 -1.23 -6.02
C VAL A 430 2.28 -1.53 -6.57
N ASP A 431 2.50 -1.20 -7.85
CA ASP A 431 3.84 -1.18 -8.46
C ASP A 431 4.03 0.21 -9.07
N MET A 432 4.70 1.09 -8.33
CA MET A 432 4.80 2.50 -8.68
C MET A 432 6.16 3.09 -8.37
N ALA A 433 6.60 4.01 -9.22
CA ALA A 433 7.76 4.85 -8.99
C ALA A 433 7.27 6.23 -8.51
N VAL A 434 7.89 6.75 -7.45
CA VAL A 434 7.50 8.04 -6.87
C VAL A 434 8.70 8.96 -6.64
N ALA A 435 8.49 10.26 -6.79
CA ALA A 435 9.46 11.31 -6.50
C ALA A 435 8.78 12.43 -5.69
N PHE A 436 9.44 12.90 -4.67
CA PHE A 436 8.89 13.87 -3.71
C PHE A 436 9.87 14.99 -3.40
N ARG A 437 10.75 15.30 -4.35
CA ARG A 437 11.57 16.51 -4.32
C ARG A 437 10.94 17.56 -5.21
N GLY A 438 10.92 18.79 -4.73
CA GLY A 438 10.43 19.92 -5.49
C GLY A 438 11.31 20.22 -6.72
N PRO A 439 10.87 21.16 -7.56
CA PRO A 439 11.66 21.66 -8.68
C PRO A 439 13.03 22.22 -8.27
N ASP A 440 13.13 22.76 -7.06
CA ASP A 440 14.37 23.26 -6.43
C ASP A 440 15.28 22.14 -5.89
N GLY A 441 14.88 20.87 -6.00
CA GLY A 441 15.61 19.71 -5.50
C GLY A 441 15.42 19.43 -4.00
N ARG A 442 14.70 20.28 -3.26
CA ARG A 442 14.48 20.11 -1.81
C ARG A 442 13.38 19.07 -1.56
N PRO A 443 13.48 18.25 -0.48
CA PRO A 443 12.40 17.34 -0.11
C PRO A 443 11.11 18.11 0.21
N LEU A 444 10.00 17.63 -0.34
CA LEU A 444 8.67 18.16 -0.03
C LEU A 444 8.17 17.58 1.30
N ALA A 445 7.43 18.39 2.06
CA ALA A 445 6.69 17.89 3.21
C ALA A 445 5.42 17.18 2.73
N LEU A 446 5.49 15.85 2.58
CA LEU A 446 4.43 15.03 1.96
C LEU A 446 3.06 15.20 2.62
N ARG A 447 3.01 15.46 3.92
CA ARG A 447 1.76 15.75 4.66
C ARG A 447 0.96 16.92 4.07
N ARG A 448 1.60 17.88 3.40
CA ARG A 448 0.92 19.01 2.74
C ARG A 448 0.17 18.62 1.47
N PHE A 449 0.42 17.41 0.96
CA PHE A 449 -0.18 16.88 -0.26
C PHE A 449 -1.14 15.71 0.06
N VAL A 450 -1.55 15.60 1.32
CA VAL A 450 -2.49 14.59 1.80
C VAL A 450 -3.90 15.16 1.83
N ASP A 451 -4.85 14.44 1.23
CA ASP A 451 -6.26 14.67 1.51
C ASP A 451 -6.64 14.00 2.84
N GLU A 452 -6.66 14.80 3.91
CA GLU A 452 -7.00 14.35 5.27
C GLU A 452 -8.45 13.88 5.40
N THR A 453 -9.31 14.17 4.42
CA THR A 453 -10.70 13.71 4.38
C THR A 453 -10.87 12.34 3.73
N ALA A 454 -9.85 11.84 3.02
CA ALA A 454 -9.86 10.53 2.36
C ALA A 454 -9.61 9.36 3.34
N VAL A 455 -10.20 9.42 4.53
CA VAL A 455 -10.16 8.35 5.54
C VAL A 455 -11.10 7.22 5.18
N LEU A 456 -10.78 6.01 5.65
CA LEU A 456 -11.69 4.87 5.56
C LEU A 456 -12.24 4.56 6.95
N VAL A 457 -13.56 4.47 7.06
CA VAL A 457 -14.22 4.01 8.28
C VAL A 457 -14.90 2.68 8.02
N SER A 458 -14.59 1.69 8.84
CA SER A 458 -15.14 0.34 8.71
C SER A 458 -15.61 -0.20 10.06
N SER A 459 -16.60 -1.09 10.03
CA SER A 459 -17.03 -1.85 11.21
C SER A 459 -16.25 -3.15 11.31
N LYS A 460 -15.69 -3.45 12.48
CA LYS A 460 -14.96 -4.70 12.78
C LYS A 460 -15.48 -5.26 14.10
N ARG A 461 -15.10 -6.48 14.45
CA ARG A 461 -15.33 -7.06 15.79
C ARG A 461 -14.03 -7.13 16.58
N HIS A 462 -14.09 -6.83 17.87
CA HIS A 462 -13.00 -7.04 18.82
C HIS A 462 -13.58 -7.72 20.06
N GLU A 463 -13.03 -8.88 20.44
CA GLU A 463 -13.49 -9.67 21.59
C GLU A 463 -15.02 -9.89 21.57
N GLY A 464 -15.56 -10.24 20.39
CA GLY A 464 -17.00 -10.44 20.21
C GLY A 464 -17.83 -9.17 19.99
N HIS A 465 -17.32 -7.98 20.31
CA HIS A 465 -18.07 -6.73 20.27
C HIS A 465 -17.84 -5.92 18.97
N PRO A 466 -18.86 -5.25 18.41
CA PRO A 466 -18.70 -4.39 17.25
C PRO A 466 -17.95 -3.09 17.61
N ILE A 467 -16.98 -2.73 16.78
CA ILE A 467 -16.18 -1.51 16.88
C ILE A 467 -16.13 -0.80 15.52
N ARG A 468 -16.04 0.52 15.55
CA ARG A 468 -15.75 1.34 14.37
C ARG A 468 -14.27 1.68 14.35
N VAL A 469 -13.63 1.43 13.22
CA VAL A 469 -12.20 1.58 13.01
C VAL A 469 -11.94 2.60 11.93
N LEU A 470 -11.01 3.52 12.20
CA LEU A 470 -10.50 4.50 11.26
C LEU A 470 -9.22 3.97 10.64
N GLU A 471 -9.10 4.02 9.33
CA GLU A 471 -7.82 3.90 8.63
C GLU A 471 -7.45 5.27 8.08
N ARG A 472 -6.21 5.70 8.32
CA ARG A 472 -5.72 6.99 7.84
C ARG A 472 -5.65 6.97 6.31
N PRO A 473 -5.69 8.14 5.67
CA PRO A 473 -5.46 8.24 4.24
C PRO A 473 -4.14 7.54 3.89
N GLY A 474 -4.22 6.55 2.99
CA GLY A 474 -3.22 5.53 2.69
C GLY A 474 -2.02 5.99 1.84
N LEU A 475 -0.87 5.33 1.98
CA LEU A 475 0.09 5.26 0.87
C LEU A 475 -0.68 4.71 -0.35
N TRP A 476 -0.46 5.26 -1.54
CA TRP A 476 -1.10 4.92 -2.83
C TRP A 476 -2.60 5.19 -3.06
N ASN A 477 -3.45 5.47 -2.07
CA ASN A 477 -4.89 5.73 -2.32
C ASN A 477 -5.25 7.23 -2.43
N GLY A 478 -6.50 7.59 -2.14
CA GLY A 478 -7.01 8.98 -2.15
C GLY A 478 -6.22 9.97 -1.28
N ALA A 479 -5.44 9.48 -0.30
CA ALA A 479 -4.49 10.33 0.41
C ALA A 479 -3.53 11.08 -0.50
N MET A 480 -3.17 10.49 -1.64
CA MET A 480 -2.25 11.12 -2.60
C MET A 480 -2.99 11.97 -3.64
N ALA A 481 -4.19 12.47 -3.34
CA ALA A 481 -4.92 13.38 -4.24
C ALA A 481 -4.12 14.63 -4.61
N GLY A 482 -3.26 15.12 -3.70
CA GLY A 482 -2.34 16.23 -3.93
C GLY A 482 -1.11 15.90 -4.78
N TRP A 483 -0.98 14.66 -5.30
CA TRP A 483 0.16 14.22 -6.09
C TRP A 483 -0.15 14.26 -7.59
N ASN A 484 0.87 14.55 -8.39
CA ASN A 484 0.81 14.42 -9.84
C ASN A 484 0.92 12.94 -10.21
N THR A 485 -0.20 12.36 -10.65
CA THR A 485 -0.35 10.91 -10.86
C THR A 485 -0.45 10.61 -12.34
N VAL A 486 0.44 9.78 -12.87
CA VAL A 486 0.36 9.18 -14.22
C VAL A 486 0.13 7.68 -14.08
N PHE A 487 -0.84 7.13 -14.81
CA PHE A 487 -1.09 5.69 -14.86
C PHE A 487 -0.53 5.08 -16.14
N VAL A 488 -0.02 3.86 -16.05
CA VAL A 488 0.56 3.13 -17.17
C VAL A 488 0.02 1.71 -17.18
N GLU A 489 -0.52 1.27 -18.31
CA GLU A 489 -0.96 -0.11 -18.49
C GLU A 489 0.24 -1.07 -18.46
N MET A 490 0.16 -2.09 -17.60
CA MET A 490 1.13 -3.15 -17.45
C MET A 490 0.50 -4.54 -17.70
N PRO A 491 1.27 -5.51 -18.20
CA PRO A 491 0.81 -6.88 -18.34
C PRO A 491 0.45 -7.50 -16.99
N VAL A 492 -0.71 -8.14 -16.91
CA VAL A 492 -1.17 -8.85 -15.69
C VAL A 492 -0.19 -9.94 -15.24
N GLY A 493 0.57 -10.53 -16.18
CA GLY A 493 1.58 -11.56 -15.90
C GLY A 493 2.83 -11.06 -15.16
N LEU A 494 2.85 -9.79 -14.73
CA LEU A 494 3.86 -9.21 -13.82
C LEU A 494 3.33 -9.10 -12.38
N PHE A 495 2.04 -9.33 -12.18
CA PHE A 495 1.35 -9.23 -10.90
C PHE A 495 1.12 -10.62 -10.32
N HIS A 496 1.85 -10.95 -9.25
CA HIS A 496 1.83 -12.25 -8.59
C HIS A 496 1.67 -12.08 -7.07
N PRO A 497 0.50 -11.57 -6.61
CA PRO A 497 0.23 -11.43 -5.18
C PRO A 497 -0.06 -12.78 -4.54
N VAL A 498 0.35 -12.94 -3.29
CA VAL A 498 -0.02 -14.08 -2.45
C VAL A 498 -0.96 -13.61 -1.33
N LYS A 499 -2.27 -13.83 -1.50
CA LYS A 499 -3.33 -13.45 -0.55
C LYS A 499 -3.74 -14.63 0.33
N THR A 500 -3.77 -15.84 -0.21
CA THR A 500 -3.90 -17.11 0.52
C THR A 500 -2.67 -17.98 0.29
N ILE A 501 -2.40 -18.95 1.16
CA ILE A 501 -1.22 -19.83 1.04
C ILE A 501 -1.22 -20.65 -0.26
N THR A 502 -2.40 -20.95 -0.81
CA THR A 502 -2.59 -21.69 -2.06
C THR A 502 -2.31 -20.84 -3.30
N ASP A 503 -2.18 -19.52 -3.18
CA ASP A 503 -1.75 -18.68 -4.31
C ASP A 503 -0.33 -19.00 -4.77
N LEU A 504 0.51 -19.60 -3.89
CA LEU A 504 1.82 -20.13 -4.26
C LEU A 504 1.75 -21.30 -5.26
N LEU A 505 0.57 -21.84 -5.52
CA LEU A 505 0.33 -22.86 -6.55
C LEU A 505 0.09 -22.26 -7.93
N ARG A 506 -0.06 -20.94 -8.05
CA ARG A 506 -0.24 -20.26 -9.34
C ARG A 506 1.07 -20.31 -10.16
N PRO A 507 1.00 -20.27 -11.51
CA PRO A 507 2.17 -20.39 -12.37
C PRO A 507 3.33 -19.42 -12.06
N GLY A 508 3.03 -18.19 -11.62
CA GLY A 508 4.05 -17.19 -11.29
C GLY A 508 4.98 -17.55 -10.12
N HIS A 509 4.59 -18.52 -9.29
CA HIS A 509 5.34 -18.97 -8.12
C HIS A 509 5.97 -20.36 -8.30
N ARG A 510 5.50 -21.13 -9.28
CA ARG A 510 5.95 -22.49 -9.53
C ARG A 510 7.14 -22.51 -10.50
N THR A 511 8.02 -23.49 -10.34
CA THR A 511 8.90 -23.89 -11.43
C THR A 511 8.02 -24.48 -12.53
N PRO A 512 8.25 -24.17 -13.82
CA PRO A 512 7.64 -24.93 -14.89
C PRO A 512 7.90 -26.41 -14.62
N SER A 513 6.85 -27.23 -14.68
CA SER A 513 7.03 -28.68 -14.79
C SER A 513 7.93 -28.91 -15.99
N LYS A 514 9.09 -29.56 -15.76
CA LYS A 514 9.88 -30.12 -16.84
C LYS A 514 9.04 -31.13 -17.60
#